data_AF-A0A0R2A497-F1
#
_entry.id   AF-A0A0R2A497-F1
#
_cell.length_a   1.000
_cell.length_b   1.000
_cell.length_c   1.000
_cell.angle_alpha   90.00
_cell.angle_beta   90.00
_cell.angle_gamma   90.00
#
_symmetry.space_group_name_H-M   'P 1'
#
loop_
_entity.id
_entity.type
_entity.pdbx_description
1 polymer ?
#
loop_
_entity_poly.entity_id
_entity_poly.type
_entity_poly.pdbx_seq_one_letter_code
_entity_poly.pdbx_strand_id
1 'polypeptide(L)'
;MTMLVAPLAMANAGKIGVAAGILVFAILFIKLIMGFIRFCFRHPIIFILLLVCGGLGLAFNVLLAGILILAVLIGGGLAMFLGNFN
;
A
#
# COMPACT_ATOMS: atom_id res chain seq x y z
N MET A 1 38.32 4.88 -2.31
CA MET A 1 37.51 3.90 -3.07
C MET A 1 36.17 3.57 -2.38
N THR A 2 35.96 3.93 -1.12
CA THR A 2 34.70 3.72 -0.37
C THR A 2 33.57 4.68 -0.76
N MET A 3 33.88 5.89 -1.26
CA MET A 3 32.87 6.89 -1.62
C MET A 3 32.03 6.55 -2.88
N LEU A 4 32.52 5.68 -3.77
CA LEU A 4 31.77 5.25 -4.96
C LEU A 4 30.89 4.01 -4.69
N VAL A 5 31.23 3.23 -3.66
CA VAL A 5 30.53 1.97 -3.35
C VAL A 5 29.19 2.23 -2.65
N ALA A 6 29.11 3.25 -1.80
CA ALA A 6 27.87 3.63 -1.12
C ALA A 6 26.71 4.01 -2.08
N PRO A 7 26.91 4.85 -3.11
CA PRO A 7 25.83 5.16 -4.06
C PRO A 7 25.47 3.97 -4.96
N LEU A 8 26.42 3.10 -5.33
CA LEU A 8 26.14 1.87 -6.08
C LEU A 8 25.35 0.84 -5.24
N ALA A 9 25.66 0.72 -3.95
CA ALA A 9 24.93 -0.12 -3.01
C ALA A 9 23.51 0.41 -2.77
N MET A 10 23.34 1.74 -2.61
CA MET A 10 22.01 2.38 -2.53
C MET A 10 21.20 2.21 -3.82
N ALA A 11 21.83 2.27 -5.01
CA ALA A 11 21.14 2.09 -6.28
C ALA A 11 20.57 0.67 -6.43
N ASN A 12 21.29 -0.37 -6.00
CA ASN A 12 20.80 -1.74 -6.00
C ASN A 12 19.79 -1.99 -4.87
N ALA A 13 20.05 -1.50 -3.66
CA ALA A 13 19.14 -1.62 -2.52
C ALA A 13 17.81 -0.91 -2.77
N GLY A 14 17.83 0.25 -3.42
CA GLY A 14 16.63 1.00 -3.82
C GLY A 14 15.77 0.24 -4.82
N LYS A 15 16.39 -0.41 -5.83
CA LYS A 15 15.66 -1.27 -6.79
C LYS A 15 15.00 -2.46 -6.09
N ILE A 16 15.69 -3.09 -5.15
CA ILE A 16 15.17 -4.22 -4.37
C ILE A 16 14.04 -3.76 -3.45
N GLY A 17 14.19 -2.60 -2.80
CA GLY A 17 13.17 -2.00 -1.95
C GLY A 17 11.90 -1.62 -2.70
N VAL A 18 12.03 -1.05 -3.91
CA VAL A 18 10.88 -0.75 -4.78
C VAL A 18 10.18 -2.03 -5.23
N ALA A 19 10.93 -3.06 -5.64
CA ALA A 19 10.37 -4.35 -6.03
C ALA A 19 9.61 -5.03 -4.88
N ALA A 20 10.18 -5.02 -3.67
CA ALA A 20 9.53 -5.53 -2.47
C ALA A 20 8.28 -4.72 -2.11
N GLY A 21 8.33 -3.40 -2.21
CA GLY A 21 7.19 -2.51 -1.99
C GLY A 21 6.03 -2.79 -2.93
N ILE A 22 6.31 -2.98 -4.23
CA ILE A 22 5.30 -3.34 -5.24
C ILE A 22 4.66 -4.68 -4.91
N LEU A 23 5.45 -5.68 -4.50
CA LEU A 23 4.95 -7.01 -4.15
C LEU A 23 4.02 -6.95 -2.93
N VAL A 24 4.42 -6.25 -1.87
CA VAL A 24 3.60 -6.05 -0.67
C VAL A 24 2.32 -5.27 -1.01
N PHE A 25 2.44 -4.21 -1.82
CA PHE A 25 1.28 -3.43 -2.27
C PHE A 25 0.30 -4.30 -3.06
N ALA A 26 0.78 -5.14 -3.99
CA ALA A 26 -0.07 -6.04 -4.76
C ALA A 26 -0.83 -7.03 -3.88
N ILE A 27 -0.18 -7.61 -2.87
CA ILE A 27 -0.83 -8.52 -1.91
C ILE A 27 -1.91 -7.78 -1.11
N LEU A 28 -1.60 -6.60 -0.57
CA LEU A 28 -2.55 -5.78 0.19
C LEU A 28 -3.74 -5.34 -0.67
N PHE A 29 -3.49 -4.99 -1.94
CA PHE A 29 -4.48 -4.57 -2.90
C PHE A 29 -5.45 -5.70 -3.28
N ILE A 30 -4.95 -6.92 -3.52
CA ILE A 30 -5.81 -8.09 -3.75
C ILE A 30 -6.68 -8.37 -2.52
N LYS A 31 -6.11 -8.29 -1.32
CA LYS A 31 -6.83 -8.47 -0.05
C LYS A 31 -7.94 -7.42 0.11
N LEU A 32 -7.67 -6.18 -0.28
CA LEU A 32 -8.64 -5.09 -0.29
C LEU A 32 -9.82 -5.41 -1.21
N ILE A 33 -9.55 -5.73 -2.49
CA ILE A 33 -10.60 -6.05 -3.47
C ILE A 33 -11.46 -7.22 -2.97
N MET A 34 -10.83 -8.28 -2.47
CA MET A 34 -11.55 -9.46 -2.00
C MET A 34 -12.41 -9.14 -0.77
N GLY A 35 -11.93 -8.28 0.14
CA GLY A 35 -12.71 -7.75 1.27
C GLY A 35 -13.86 -6.85 0.83
N PHE A 36 -13.63 -5.99 -0.16
CA PHE A 36 -14.64 -5.09 -0.71
C PHE A 36 -15.77 -5.84 -1.42
N ILE A 37 -15.43 -6.86 -2.19
CA ILE A 37 -16.42 -7.76 -2.83
C ILE A 37 -17.22 -8.50 -1.75
N ARG A 38 -16.58 -9.05 -0.72
CA ARG A 38 -17.29 -9.69 0.41
C ARG A 38 -18.21 -8.71 1.14
N PHE A 39 -17.81 -7.45 1.30
CA PHE A 39 -18.65 -6.41 1.88
C PHE A 39 -19.88 -6.11 1.01
N CYS A 40 -19.69 -5.99 -0.31
CA CYS A 40 -20.77 -5.78 -1.27
C CYS A 40 -21.82 -6.90 -1.19
N PHE A 41 -21.39 -8.16 -1.06
CA PHE A 41 -22.30 -9.31 -0.93
C PHE A 41 -22.95 -9.44 0.46
N ARG A 42 -22.33 -8.92 1.52
CA ARG A 42 -22.85 -9.03 2.90
C ARG A 42 -23.95 -8.00 3.21
N HIS A 43 -23.96 -6.85 2.54
CA HIS A 43 -24.94 -5.79 2.77
C HIS A 43 -25.55 -5.28 1.45
N PRO A 44 -26.45 -6.06 0.81
CA PRO A 44 -27.01 -5.72 -0.50
C PRO A 44 -27.77 -4.39 -0.52
N ILE A 45 -28.37 -3.98 0.60
CA ILE A 45 -29.13 -2.71 0.70
C ILE A 45 -28.19 -1.51 0.70
N ILE A 46 -27.08 -1.57 1.46
CA ILE A 46 -26.07 -0.50 1.51
C ILE A 46 -25.33 -0.41 0.17
N PHE A 47 -25.09 -1.56 -0.47
CA PHE A 47 -24.55 -1.64 -1.81
C PHE A 47 -25.41 -0.87 -2.82
N ILE A 48 -26.72 -1.13 -2.86
CA ILE A 48 -27.65 -0.44 -3.78
C ILE A 48 -27.69 1.06 -3.51
N LEU A 49 -27.71 1.49 -2.24
CA LEU A 49 -27.71 2.90 -1.88
C LEU A 49 -26.41 3.60 -2.30
N LEU A 50 -25.26 2.95 -2.09
CA LEU A 50 -23.96 3.43 -2.58
C LEU A 50 -23.80 3.33 -4.09
N LEU A 51 -24.53 2.44 -4.78
CA LEU A 51 -24.53 2.30 -6.24
C LEU A 51 -25.29 3.47 -6.88
N VAL A 52 -26.46 3.79 -6.36
CA VAL A 52 -27.30 4.90 -6.83
C VAL A 52 -26.67 6.27 -6.51
N CYS A 53 -26.03 6.39 -5.35
CA CYS A 53 -25.35 7.62 -4.92
C CYS A 53 -23.89 7.72 -5.42
N GLY A 54 -23.39 6.74 -6.19
CA GLY A 54 -22.01 6.69 -6.66
C GLY A 54 -20.92 6.50 -5.58
N GLY A 55 -21.32 6.28 -4.32
CA GLY A 55 -20.45 6.18 -3.16
C GLY A 55 -19.58 4.91 -3.09
N LEU A 56 -19.84 3.89 -3.91
CA LEU A 56 -19.03 2.67 -3.96
C LEU A 56 -17.59 2.96 -4.38
N GLY A 57 -17.39 3.80 -5.40
CA GLY A 57 -16.05 4.22 -5.80
C GLY A 57 -15.34 5.04 -4.73
N LEU A 58 -16.10 5.85 -3.99
CA LEU A 58 -15.57 6.71 -2.93
C LEU A 58 -15.13 5.87 -1.70
N ALA A 59 -15.94 4.90 -1.29
CA ALA A 59 -15.59 3.96 -0.22
C ALA A 59 -14.35 3.13 -0.57
N PHE A 60 -14.24 2.66 -1.82
CA PHE A 60 -13.07 1.94 -2.28
C PHE A 60 -11.81 2.81 -2.26
N ASN A 61 -11.91 4.05 -2.74
CA ASN A 61 -10.78 4.98 -2.78
C ASN A 61 -10.30 5.40 -1.38
N VAL A 62 -11.23 5.59 -0.42
CA VAL A 62 -10.90 5.86 0.99
C VAL A 62 -10.17 4.67 1.62
N LEU A 63 -10.64 3.44 1.40
CA LEU A 63 -9.94 2.25 1.91
C LEU A 63 -8.56 2.07 1.26
N LEU A 64 -8.46 2.34 -0.05
CA LEU A 64 -7.19 2.29 -0.77
C LEU A 64 -6.19 3.32 -0.23
N ALA A 65 -6.65 4.56 -0.01
CA ALA A 65 -5.85 5.63 0.59
C ALA A 65 -5.36 5.23 1.99
N GLY A 66 -6.22 4.61 2.81
CA GLY A 66 -5.83 4.10 4.13
C GLY A 66 -4.72 3.06 4.07
N ILE A 67 -4.80 2.11 3.12
CA ILE A 67 -3.77 1.08 2.93
C ILE A 67 -2.46 1.68 2.41
N LEU A 68 -2.53 2.65 1.49
CA LEU A 68 -1.35 3.36 0.99
C LEU A 68 -0.64 4.11 2.12
N ILE A 69 -1.39 4.82 2.96
CA ILE A 69 -0.86 5.54 4.11
C ILE A 69 -0.19 4.56 5.09
N LEU A 70 -0.84 3.42 5.40
CA LEU A 70 -0.27 2.37 6.23
C LEU A 70 1.02 1.79 5.64
N ALA A 71 1.06 1.54 4.33
CA ALA A 71 2.25 1.04 3.66
C ALA A 71 3.41 2.04 3.73
N VAL A 72 3.14 3.33 3.55
CA VAL A 72 4.14 4.39 3.67
C VAL A 72 4.59 4.59 5.11
N LEU A 73 3.69 4.55 6.10
CA LEU A 73 4.03 4.65 7.52
C LEU A 73 4.91 3.49 7.97
N ILE A 74 4.59 2.26 7.55
CA ILE A 74 5.38 1.08 7.88
C ILE A 74 6.72 1.14 7.16
N GLY A 75 6.73 1.33 5.83
CA GLY A 75 7.96 1.34 5.04
C GLY A 75 8.89 2.52 5.35
N GLY A 76 8.33 3.72 5.44
CA GLY A 76 9.05 4.95 5.79
C GLY A 76 9.45 5.00 7.26
N GLY A 77 8.59 4.52 8.17
CA GLY A 77 8.92 4.38 9.58
C GLY A 77 10.06 3.39 9.83
N LEU A 78 10.04 2.23 9.15
CA LEU A 78 11.14 1.27 9.17
C LEU A 78 12.43 1.85 8.57
N ALA A 79 12.34 2.59 7.46
CA ALA A 79 13.51 3.21 6.84
C ALA A 79 14.14 4.28 7.75
N MET A 80 13.33 5.08 8.45
CA MET A 80 13.82 6.07 9.42
C MET A 80 14.41 5.40 10.68
N PHE A 81 13.83 4.29 11.15
CA PHE A 81 14.39 3.53 12.27
C PHE A 81 15.72 2.87 11.89
N LEU A 82 15.79 2.16 10.76
CA LEU A 82 17.03 1.53 10.30
C LEU A 82 18.11 2.55 9.92
N GLY A 83 17.74 3.72 9.40
CA GLY A 83 18.67 4.81 9.09
C GLY A 83 19.24 5.54 10.32
N ASN A 84 18.64 5.36 11.50
CA ASN A 84 19.13 5.89 12.78
C ASN A 84 20.11 4.95 13.50
N PHE A 85 20.24 3.69 13.02
CA PHE A 85 21.17 2.71 13.57
C PHE A 85 22.53 2.69 12.85
N ASN A 86 22.82 3.71 12.04
CA ASN A 86 24.11 3.94 11.38
C ASN A 86 24.66 5.30 11.79
#